data_AF-A0A8B2ZKE6-F1
#
_entry.id   AF-A0A8B2ZKE6-F1
#
_cell.length_a   1.000
_cell.length_b   1.000
_cell.length_c   1.000
_cell.angle_alpha   90.00
_cell.angle_beta   90.00
_cell.angle_gamma   90.00
#
_symmetry.space_group_name_H-M   'P 1'
#
loop_
_entity.id
_entity.type
_entity.pdbx_description
1 polymer ?
#
loop_
_entity_poly.entity_id
_entity_poly.type
_entity_poly.pdbx_seq_one_letter_code
_entity_poly.pdbx_strand_id
1 'polypeptide(L)'
;MSNDDSIQPNYIYGFKTDLRQKSSAVELRIDKVDKFNIPYALIPKRAVYGILMIVVIGLFNFFFMITDVKRLLYLGLPLVIGDIGILILIFLYVFIFPKFGSLLYISTNLISHIYYNRQVRKGKKPRSKATGFLPTRKDGLVRYANGDVARMFWLDGKTLKTAYPHEVLKQEEVAAAYHNNRNRTVTETIITSSEKQNTELQIENLRAMEKTTDNEGIQDLINLQRRYVEQRIEGARTTFVQYLLMIAPDERNLEDAIETLFASVEEGLYYNVSAMTKQETDRLLSEIKGFR
;
A
#
# COMPACT_ATOMS: atom_id res chain seq x y z
N MET A 1 1.20 29.81 30.69
CA MET A 1 2.31 28.85 30.87
C MET A 1 1.71 27.45 30.91
N SER A 2 1.69 26.78 29.77
CA SER A 2 1.53 25.33 29.68
C SER A 2 2.62 24.86 28.72
N ASN A 3 3.57 24.10 29.24
CA ASN A 3 4.64 23.48 28.46
C ASN A 3 4.02 22.61 27.38
N ASP A 4 4.12 23.07 26.13
CA ASP A 4 3.94 22.25 24.95
C ASP A 4 5.32 21.68 24.59
N ASP A 5 5.83 20.86 25.50
CA ASP A 5 7.09 20.15 25.32
C ASP A 5 6.87 19.03 24.30
N SER A 6 7.22 19.34 23.05
CA SER A 6 7.82 18.38 22.11
C SER A 6 7.01 17.13 21.79
N ILE A 7 5.92 17.28 21.03
CA ILE A 7 5.49 16.19 20.14
C ILE A 7 6.51 16.12 19.00
N GLN A 8 7.64 15.46 19.23
CA GLN A 8 8.56 15.07 18.15
C GLN A 8 7.85 14.03 17.28
N PRO A 9 7.60 14.30 15.98
CA PRO A 9 7.02 13.32 15.08
C PRO A 9 8.15 12.38 14.64
N ASN A 10 8.54 11.46 15.52
CA ASN A 10 9.58 10.47 15.23
C ASN A 10 9.16 9.05 15.58
N TYR A 11 7.87 8.75 15.38
CA TYR A 11 7.39 7.38 15.34
C TYR A 11 7.12 7.00 13.88
N ILE A 12 7.96 6.10 13.39
CA ILE A 12 7.89 5.43 12.10
C ILE A 12 6.48 4.84 11.95
N TYR A 13 5.60 5.52 11.22
CA TYR A 13 4.30 4.99 10.84
C TYR A 13 4.54 3.91 9.77
N GLY A 14 4.57 2.65 10.19
CA GLY A 14 4.42 1.53 9.28
C GLY A 14 3.03 1.58 8.66
N PHE A 15 2.94 1.44 7.34
CA PHE A 15 1.66 1.33 6.65
C PHE A 15 0.95 0.06 7.15
N LYS A 16 -0.16 0.22 7.88
CA LYS A 16 -1.07 -0.90 8.14
C LYS A 16 -1.98 -1.03 6.93
N THR A 17 -1.72 -2.05 6.11
CA THR A 17 -2.59 -2.45 5.00
C THR A 17 -3.82 -3.21 5.48
N ASP A 18 -3.84 -3.66 6.75
CA ASP A 18 -5.00 -4.28 7.41
C ASP A 18 -5.02 -3.98 8.92
N LEU A 19 -6.16 -3.54 9.47
CA LEU A 19 -6.33 -3.22 10.89
C LEU A 19 -6.26 -4.47 11.79
N ARG A 20 -6.53 -5.68 11.25
CA ARG A 20 -6.46 -6.96 11.97
C ARG A 20 -5.04 -7.56 12.02
N GLN A 21 -4.05 -6.94 11.39
CA GLN A 21 -2.69 -7.46 11.31
C GLN A 21 -1.94 -7.30 12.66
N LYS A 22 -1.40 -8.42 13.18
CA LYS A 22 -0.55 -8.41 14.41
C LYS A 22 0.70 -7.55 14.17
N SER A 23 1.17 -6.81 15.18
CA SER A 23 2.32 -5.89 15.05
C SER A 23 3.58 -6.56 14.49
N SER A 24 3.78 -7.85 14.75
CA SER A 24 4.91 -8.65 14.25
C SER A 24 4.90 -8.89 12.73
N ALA A 25 3.77 -8.69 12.08
CA ALA A 25 3.58 -8.84 10.65
C ALA A 25 3.52 -7.49 9.91
N VAL A 26 3.59 -6.38 10.65
CA VAL A 26 3.60 -5.04 10.06
C VAL A 26 4.91 -4.81 9.33
N GLU A 27 4.77 -4.36 8.10
CA GLU A 27 5.83 -3.98 7.19
C GLU A 27 6.57 -2.74 7.74
N LEU A 28 7.82 -2.91 8.18
CA LEU A 28 8.65 -1.79 8.61
C LEU A 28 9.41 -1.25 7.41
N ARG A 29 9.21 0.04 7.11
CA ARG A 29 10.01 0.79 6.15
C ARG A 29 11.32 1.22 6.80
N ILE A 30 12.44 0.96 6.13
CA ILE A 30 13.76 1.40 6.59
C ILE A 30 14.22 2.54 5.69
N ASP A 31 14.21 3.78 6.21
CA ASP A 31 14.56 5.00 5.45
C ASP A 31 15.95 4.95 4.81
N LYS A 32 16.89 4.18 5.40
CA LYS A 32 18.23 3.98 4.85
C LYS A 32 18.26 3.06 3.62
N VAL A 33 17.26 2.18 3.46
CA VAL A 33 17.12 1.27 2.32
C VAL A 33 16.43 1.97 1.14
N ASP A 34 15.57 2.96 1.40
CA ASP A 34 14.98 3.81 0.37
C ASP A 34 16.01 4.56 -0.48
N LYS A 35 17.19 4.85 0.08
CA LYS A 35 18.32 5.46 -0.65
C LYS A 35 18.82 4.59 -1.81
N PHE A 36 18.55 3.28 -1.78
CA PHE A 36 18.87 2.36 -2.87
C PHE A 36 17.71 2.23 -3.88
N ASN A 37 16.64 3.00 -3.70
CA ASN A 37 15.44 3.03 -4.53
C ASN A 37 14.78 1.66 -4.64
N ILE A 38 14.88 0.87 -3.57
CA ILE A 38 14.29 -0.45 -3.51
C ILE A 38 13.13 -0.40 -2.53
N PRO A 39 11.89 -0.66 -2.98
CA PRO A 39 10.72 -0.60 -2.12
C PRO A 39 10.77 -1.85 -1.23
N TYR A 40 11.55 -1.81 -0.16
CA TYR A 40 11.75 -2.93 0.76
C TYR A 40 11.12 -2.63 2.11
N ALA A 41 9.98 -3.27 2.37
CA ALA A 41 9.46 -3.42 3.71
C ALA A 41 10.04 -4.68 4.34
N LEU A 42 10.61 -4.52 5.52
CA LEU A 42 11.12 -5.61 6.33
C LEU A 42 10.01 -6.12 7.23
N ILE A 43 9.70 -7.42 7.16
CA ILE A 43 8.79 -8.05 8.12
C ILE A 43 9.65 -8.49 9.33
N PRO A 44 9.44 -7.92 10.54
CA PRO A 44 10.28 -8.18 11.70
C PRO A 44 10.42 -9.68 12.03
N LYS A 45 9.31 -10.42 11.95
CA LYS A 45 9.31 -11.87 12.18
C LYS A 45 10.24 -12.62 11.21
N ARG A 46 10.26 -12.25 9.93
CA ARG A 46 11.13 -12.89 8.92
C ARG A 46 12.59 -12.51 9.13
N ALA A 47 12.86 -11.26 9.52
CA ALA A 47 14.20 -10.81 9.85
C ALA A 47 14.81 -11.60 11.02
N VAL A 48 14.03 -11.84 12.09
CA VAL A 48 14.46 -12.66 13.24
C VAL A 48 14.79 -14.09 12.79
N TYR A 49 13.93 -14.74 11.99
CA TYR A 49 14.22 -16.08 11.46
C TYR A 49 15.42 -16.08 10.52
N GLY A 50 15.59 -15.06 9.68
CA GLY A 50 16.73 -14.92 8.79
C GLY A 50 18.04 -14.82 9.56
N ILE A 51 18.08 -14.00 10.62
CA ILE A 51 19.26 -13.89 11.50
C ILE A 51 19.56 -15.25 12.17
N LEU A 52 18.53 -15.94 12.68
CA LEU A 52 18.69 -17.28 13.26
C LEU A 52 19.27 -18.28 12.25
N MET A 53 18.78 -18.29 11.00
CA MET A 53 19.30 -19.16 9.94
C MET A 53 20.78 -18.88 9.66
N ILE A 54 21.18 -17.60 9.57
CA ILE A 54 22.59 -17.20 9.37
C ILE A 54 23.47 -17.73 10.51
N VAL A 55 23.01 -17.59 11.76
CA VAL A 55 23.74 -18.07 12.94
C VAL A 55 23.88 -19.59 12.90
N VAL A 56 22.80 -20.32 12.58
CA VAL A 56 22.83 -21.79 12.52
C VAL A 56 23.77 -22.29 11.42
N ILE A 57 23.73 -21.70 10.22
CA ILE A 57 24.61 -22.08 9.11
C ILE A 57 26.07 -21.77 9.46
N GLY A 58 26.33 -20.58 9.99
CA GLY A 58 27.68 -20.16 10.40
C GLY A 58 28.27 -21.09 11.46
N LEU A 59 27.48 -21.45 12.49
CA LEU A 59 27.91 -22.39 13.52
C LEU A 59 28.14 -23.79 12.94
N PHE A 60 27.22 -24.30 12.11
CA PHE A 60 27.34 -25.61 11.48
C PHE A 60 28.63 -25.71 10.67
N ASN A 61 28.90 -24.74 9.79
CA ASN A 61 30.10 -24.73 8.97
C ASN A 61 31.37 -24.53 9.81
N PHE A 62 31.32 -23.69 10.84
CA PHE A 62 32.45 -23.49 11.74
C PHE A 62 32.84 -24.78 12.46
N PHE A 63 31.88 -25.48 13.08
CA PHE A 63 32.13 -26.76 13.74
C PHE A 63 32.57 -27.84 12.74
N PHE A 64 31.96 -27.87 11.56
CA PHE A 64 32.32 -28.82 10.50
C PHE A 64 33.78 -28.65 10.04
N MET A 65 34.27 -27.41 9.94
CA MET A 65 35.64 -27.11 9.53
C MET A 65 36.68 -27.33 10.63
N ILE A 66 36.37 -27.03 11.90
CA ILE A 66 37.32 -27.20 13.02
C ILE A 66 37.62 -28.66 13.32
N THR A 67 36.69 -29.56 13.03
CA THR A 67 36.82 -30.99 13.35
C THR A 67 37.97 -31.66 12.58
N ASP A 68 38.36 -31.14 11.41
CA ASP A 68 39.45 -31.71 10.60
C ASP A 68 40.09 -30.66 9.68
N VAL A 69 41.35 -30.33 9.95
CA VAL A 69 42.12 -29.32 9.21
C VAL A 69 42.28 -29.69 7.73
N LYS A 70 42.26 -30.98 7.37
CA LYS A 70 42.31 -31.41 5.97
C LYS A 70 41.03 -31.04 5.23
N ARG A 71 39.87 -31.04 5.91
CA ARG A 71 38.60 -30.61 5.31
C ARG A 71 38.62 -29.12 4.98
N LEU A 72 39.23 -28.29 5.82
CA LEU A 72 39.35 -26.85 5.57
C LEU A 72 40.08 -26.58 4.24
N LEU A 73 41.17 -27.31 3.96
CA LEU A 73 41.98 -27.09 2.75
C LEU A 73 41.22 -27.45 1.46
N TYR A 74 40.46 -28.55 1.45
CA TYR A 74 39.79 -29.05 0.24
C TYR A 74 38.32 -28.61 0.10
N LEU A 75 37.60 -28.43 1.21
CA LEU A 75 36.18 -28.10 1.24
C LEU A 75 35.90 -26.65 1.64
N GLY A 76 36.89 -25.91 2.15
CA GLY A 76 36.71 -24.53 2.59
C GLY A 76 36.22 -23.61 1.46
N LEU A 77 36.86 -23.65 0.29
CA LEU A 77 36.48 -22.80 -0.84
C LEU A 77 35.06 -23.12 -1.37
N PRO A 78 34.69 -24.40 -1.65
CA PRO A 78 33.31 -24.74 -2.00
C PRO A 78 32.28 -24.34 -0.94
N LEU A 79 32.58 -24.52 0.34
CA LEU A 79 31.67 -24.16 1.45
C LEU A 79 31.43 -22.65 1.51
N VAL A 80 32.48 -21.83 1.39
CA VAL A 80 32.34 -20.36 1.38
C VAL A 80 31.48 -19.89 0.20
N ILE A 81 31.64 -20.49 -0.98
CA ILE A 81 30.82 -20.16 -2.16
C ILE A 81 29.35 -20.56 -1.92
N GLY A 82 29.12 -21.75 -1.34
CA GLY A 82 27.79 -22.22 -0.95
C GLY A 82 27.13 -21.30 0.06
N ASP A 83 27.88 -20.85 1.07
CA ASP A 83 27.42 -19.94 2.11
C ASP A 83 27.01 -18.59 1.54
N ILE A 84 27.79 -18.04 0.61
CA ILE A 84 27.42 -16.81 -0.10
C ILE A 84 26.09 -17.00 -0.83
N GLY A 85 25.88 -18.13 -1.51
CA GLY A 85 24.62 -18.46 -2.19
C GLY A 85 23.43 -18.54 -1.23
N ILE A 86 23.59 -19.23 -0.10
CA ILE A 86 22.54 -19.37 0.91
C ILE A 86 22.25 -18.04 1.60
N LEU A 87 23.27 -17.22 1.88
CA LEU A 87 23.11 -15.88 2.43
C LEU A 87 22.30 -14.97 1.51
N ILE A 88 22.52 -15.06 0.19
CA ILE A 88 21.71 -14.32 -0.80
C ILE A 88 20.24 -14.78 -0.74
N LEU A 89 19.98 -16.08 -0.62
CA LEU A 89 18.61 -16.60 -0.50
C LEU A 89 17.92 -16.18 0.80
N ILE A 90 18.63 -16.19 1.92
CA ILE A 90 18.11 -15.71 3.22
C ILE A 90 17.82 -14.21 3.14
N PHE A 91 18.73 -13.44 2.55
CA PHE A 91 18.53 -12.01 2.33
C PHE A 91 17.26 -11.77 1.51
N LEU A 92 17.09 -12.49 0.39
CA LEU A 92 15.85 -12.43 -0.40
C LEU A 92 14.64 -12.79 0.46
N TYR A 93 14.66 -13.89 1.21
CA TYR A 93 13.57 -14.32 2.09
C TYR A 93 13.13 -13.25 3.10
N VAL A 94 14.07 -12.52 3.70
CA VAL A 94 13.79 -11.45 4.66
C VAL A 94 13.09 -10.25 4.00
N PHE A 95 13.40 -9.98 2.73
CA PHE A 95 12.92 -8.82 1.97
C PHE A 95 11.76 -9.12 0.99
N ILE A 96 11.24 -10.35 0.92
CA ILE A 96 10.10 -10.69 0.05
C ILE A 96 8.84 -9.94 0.51
N PHE A 97 8.31 -9.12 -0.39
CA PHE A 97 6.90 -8.75 -0.38
C PHE A 97 6.06 -9.95 -0.81
N PRO A 98 5.02 -10.33 -0.05
CA PRO A 98 4.04 -11.32 -0.49
C PRO A 98 3.37 -10.94 -1.83
N LYS A 99 3.43 -9.66 -2.22
CA LYS A 99 2.78 -9.11 -3.41
C LYS A 99 3.55 -9.27 -4.74
N PHE A 100 4.85 -9.64 -4.72
CA PHE A 100 5.65 -9.68 -5.96
C PHE A 100 6.04 -11.10 -6.39
N GLY A 101 5.09 -11.92 -6.85
CA GLY A 101 5.35 -13.11 -7.68
C GLY A 101 6.47 -14.08 -7.21
N SER A 102 7.12 -14.75 -8.18
CA SER A 102 8.15 -15.76 -7.94
C SER A 102 9.46 -15.18 -7.37
N LEU A 103 10.09 -15.90 -6.44
CA LEU A 103 11.42 -15.61 -5.86
C LEU A 103 12.49 -15.30 -6.92
N LEU A 104 12.44 -16.02 -8.05
CA LEU A 104 13.38 -15.82 -9.16
C LEU A 104 13.16 -14.48 -9.86
N TYR A 105 11.90 -14.08 -10.06
CA TYR A 105 11.56 -12.80 -10.69
C TYR A 105 12.06 -11.63 -9.83
N ILE A 106 11.83 -11.68 -8.51
CA ILE A 106 12.36 -10.69 -7.56
C ILE A 106 13.89 -10.64 -7.62
N SER A 107 14.55 -11.80 -7.65
CA SER A 107 16.01 -11.90 -7.70
C SER A 107 16.58 -11.27 -8.97
N THR A 108 16.00 -11.57 -10.13
CA THR A 108 16.41 -10.96 -11.41
C THR A 108 16.18 -9.46 -11.43
N ASN A 109 15.09 -8.99 -10.81
CA ASN A 109 14.78 -7.57 -10.74
C ASN A 109 15.71 -6.83 -9.76
N LEU A 110 16.07 -7.42 -8.63
CA LEU A 110 17.07 -6.87 -7.72
C LEU A 110 18.42 -6.70 -8.42
N ILE A 111 18.88 -7.75 -9.14
CA ILE A 111 20.16 -7.71 -9.87
C ILE A 111 20.14 -6.64 -10.95
N SER A 112 19.04 -6.54 -11.72
CA SER A 112 18.88 -5.52 -12.76
C SER A 112 18.90 -4.11 -12.15
N HIS A 113 18.26 -3.90 -10.99
CA HIS A 113 18.28 -2.63 -10.25
C HIS A 113 19.66 -2.27 -9.68
N ILE A 114 20.40 -3.23 -9.11
CA ILE A 114 21.77 -3.01 -8.64
C ILE A 114 22.68 -2.61 -9.81
N TYR A 115 22.55 -3.33 -10.93
CA TYR A 115 23.31 -3.05 -12.14
C TYR A 115 22.98 -1.67 -12.71
N TYR A 116 21.68 -1.33 -12.80
CA TYR A 116 21.20 -0.01 -13.21
C TYR A 116 21.71 1.11 -12.29
N ASN A 117 21.60 0.96 -10.98
CA ASN A 117 22.11 1.92 -9.99
C ASN A 117 23.63 2.12 -10.10
N ARG A 118 24.38 1.05 -10.40
CA ARG A 118 25.82 1.15 -10.64
C ARG A 118 26.15 1.90 -11.93
N GLN A 119 25.35 1.72 -12.99
CA GLN A 119 25.49 2.49 -14.24
C GLN A 119 25.14 3.97 -14.05
N VAL A 120 24.09 4.27 -13.28
CA VAL A 120 23.66 5.64 -12.94
C VAL A 120 24.71 6.34 -12.06
N ARG A 121 25.30 5.65 -11.06
CA ARG A 121 26.42 6.17 -10.26
C ARG A 121 27.66 6.47 -11.10
N LYS A 122 27.88 5.68 -12.15
CA LYS A 122 28.97 5.88 -13.13
C LYS A 122 28.63 6.90 -14.22
N GLY A 123 27.48 7.57 -14.14
CA GLY A 123 27.05 8.58 -15.11
C GLY A 123 26.67 8.03 -16.50
N LYS A 124 26.66 6.71 -16.69
CA LYS A 124 26.34 6.07 -17.98
C LYS A 124 24.85 6.06 -18.30
N LYS A 125 24.00 6.32 -17.31
CA LYS A 125 22.55 6.47 -17.46
C LYS A 125 22.07 7.65 -16.63
N PRO A 126 21.11 8.45 -17.15
CA PRO A 126 20.51 9.52 -16.37
C PRO A 126 19.81 8.95 -15.12
N ARG A 127 19.87 9.66 -14.00
CA ARG A 127 19.04 9.34 -12.83
C ARG A 127 17.58 9.44 -13.26
N SER A 128 16.78 8.39 -13.03
CA SER A 128 15.33 8.47 -13.24
C SER A 128 14.75 9.51 -12.28
N LYS A 129 14.47 10.72 -12.80
CA LYS A 129 13.63 11.71 -12.12
C LYS A 129 12.14 11.42 -12.33
N ALA A 130 11.80 10.51 -13.23
CA ALA A 130 10.44 10.09 -13.47
C ALA A 130 10.04 9.05 -12.41
N THR A 131 8.91 9.27 -11.76
CA THR A 131 8.24 8.36 -10.82
C THR A 131 7.72 7.08 -11.48
N GLY A 132 8.07 6.85 -12.74
CA GLY A 132 7.60 5.72 -13.54
C GLY A 132 6.15 5.87 -14.01
N PHE A 133 5.54 7.05 -13.91
CA PHE A 133 4.19 7.31 -14.44
C PHE A 133 4.23 8.12 -15.73
N LEU A 134 3.38 7.74 -16.66
CA LEU A 134 2.96 8.55 -17.80
C LEU A 134 1.77 9.42 -17.39
N PRO A 135 1.46 10.50 -18.14
CA PRO A 135 0.32 11.35 -17.85
C PRO A 135 -0.99 10.55 -17.79
N THR A 136 -1.82 10.84 -16.78
CA THR A 136 -3.14 10.22 -16.61
C THR A 136 -4.03 10.55 -17.81
N ARG A 137 -4.70 9.52 -18.33
CA ARG A 137 -5.65 9.63 -19.45
C ARG A 137 -6.94 10.31 -18.97
N LYS A 138 -7.77 10.78 -19.92
CA LYS A 138 -9.00 11.55 -19.63
C LYS A 138 -10.01 10.79 -18.75
N ASP A 139 -9.98 9.47 -18.79
CA ASP A 139 -10.81 8.51 -18.06
C ASP A 139 -10.29 8.20 -16.63
N GLY A 140 -9.18 8.80 -16.21
CA GLY A 140 -8.55 8.53 -14.92
C GLY A 140 -7.60 7.32 -14.92
N LEU A 141 -7.34 6.71 -16.08
CA LEU A 141 -6.41 5.59 -16.18
C LEU A 141 -4.96 6.11 -16.15
N VAL A 142 -4.17 5.53 -15.25
CA VAL A 142 -2.74 5.82 -15.06
C VAL A 142 -1.93 4.78 -15.80
N ARG A 143 -1.02 5.19 -16.67
CA ARG A 143 -0.08 4.28 -17.33
C ARG A 143 1.29 4.40 -16.69
N TYR A 144 1.94 3.28 -16.44
CA TYR A 144 3.30 3.24 -15.97
C TYR A 144 4.28 3.17 -17.15
N ALA A 145 5.50 3.64 -16.92
CA ALA A 145 6.59 3.63 -17.89
C ALA A 145 7.06 2.21 -18.24
N ASN A 146 6.75 1.21 -17.39
CA ASN A 146 7.01 -0.21 -17.65
C ASN A 146 5.92 -0.89 -18.50
N GLY A 147 4.82 -0.20 -18.81
CA GLY A 147 3.70 -0.73 -19.58
C GLY A 147 2.47 -1.11 -18.75
N ASP A 148 2.61 -1.20 -17.42
CA ASP A 148 1.48 -1.51 -16.54
C ASP A 148 0.43 -0.39 -16.56
N VAL A 149 -0.80 -0.74 -16.21
CA VAL A 149 -1.93 0.18 -16.12
C VAL A 149 -2.51 0.17 -14.72
N ALA A 150 -3.04 1.30 -14.28
CA ALA A 150 -3.72 1.41 -13.00
C ALA A 150 -4.95 2.29 -13.03
N ARG A 151 -5.84 2.00 -12.09
CA ARG A 151 -7.01 2.82 -11.79
C ARG A 151 -7.19 2.96 -10.29
N MET A 152 -7.62 4.15 -9.89
CA MET A 152 -7.91 4.48 -8.51
C MET A 152 -9.41 4.59 -8.28
N PHE A 153 -9.86 4.14 -7.12
CA PHE A 153 -11.26 4.17 -6.71
C PHE A 153 -11.39 4.72 -5.30
N TRP A 154 -12.50 5.40 -5.03
CA TRP A 154 -12.98 5.66 -3.68
C TRP A 154 -13.61 4.38 -3.12
N LEU A 155 -13.28 4.04 -1.88
CA LEU A 155 -13.89 2.94 -1.15
C LEU A 155 -14.71 3.49 0.02
N ASP A 156 -15.98 3.10 0.06
CA ASP A 156 -16.82 3.28 1.25
C ASP A 156 -17.03 1.93 1.95
N GLY A 157 -16.61 1.87 3.22
CA GLY A 157 -16.64 0.67 4.03
C GLY A 157 -18.06 0.34 4.48
N LYS A 158 -18.49 -0.92 4.29
CA LYS A 158 -19.85 -1.36 4.66
C LYS A 158 -20.05 -1.56 6.17
N THR A 159 -19.01 -1.90 6.91
CA THR A 159 -19.10 -2.17 8.35
C THR A 159 -18.96 -0.91 9.18
N LEU A 160 -20.02 -0.54 9.89
CA LEU A 160 -19.99 0.40 11.00
C LEU A 160 -19.65 -0.33 12.32
N LYS A 161 -19.17 0.41 13.32
CA LYS A 161 -18.91 -0.13 14.67
C LYS A 161 -20.17 -0.74 15.34
N THR A 162 -21.34 -0.42 14.82
CA THR A 162 -22.65 -0.86 15.30
C THR A 162 -23.29 -1.96 14.45
N ALA A 163 -22.59 -2.48 13.44
CA ALA A 163 -23.12 -3.55 12.59
C ALA A 163 -23.37 -4.83 13.41
N TYR A 164 -24.46 -5.54 13.09
CA TYR A 164 -24.79 -6.77 13.81
C TYR A 164 -23.82 -7.90 13.42
N PRO A 165 -23.51 -8.84 14.33
CA PRO A 165 -22.57 -9.93 14.03
C PRO A 165 -22.91 -10.76 12.78
N HIS A 166 -24.19 -10.94 12.48
CA HIS A 166 -24.64 -11.67 11.29
C HIS A 166 -24.37 -10.90 9.98
N GLU A 167 -24.41 -9.56 10.01
CA GLU A 167 -24.07 -8.72 8.85
C GLU A 167 -22.56 -8.76 8.58
N VAL A 168 -21.76 -8.76 9.65
CA VAL A 168 -20.30 -8.91 9.57
C VAL A 168 -19.93 -10.26 8.97
N LEU A 169 -20.55 -11.36 9.43
CA LEU A 169 -20.31 -12.69 8.87
C LEU A 169 -20.65 -12.78 7.39
N LYS A 170 -21.82 -12.25 6.98
CA LYS A 170 -22.21 -12.20 5.57
C LYS A 170 -21.20 -11.42 4.72
N GLN A 171 -20.68 -10.30 5.24
CA GLN A 171 -19.66 -9.54 4.53
C GLN A 171 -18.32 -10.29 4.47
N GLU A 172 -17.94 -11.01 5.53
CA GLU A 172 -16.73 -11.85 5.53
C GLU A 172 -16.83 -12.99 4.50
N GLU A 173 -18.00 -13.60 4.33
CA GLU A 173 -18.25 -14.60 3.28
C GLU A 173 -18.07 -14.03 1.87
N VAL A 174 -18.66 -12.86 1.60
CA VAL A 174 -18.51 -12.16 0.30
C VAL A 174 -17.05 -11.74 0.07
N ALA A 175 -16.37 -11.24 1.10
CA ALA A 175 -14.96 -10.90 1.01
C ALA A 175 -14.06 -12.11 0.74
N ALA A 176 -14.35 -13.26 1.35
CA ALA A 176 -13.65 -14.50 1.09
C ALA A 176 -13.87 -14.96 -0.36
N ALA A 177 -15.12 -14.90 -0.86
CA ALA A 177 -15.45 -15.22 -2.25
C ALA A 177 -14.71 -14.29 -3.23
N TYR A 178 -14.71 -12.98 -2.98
CA TYR A 178 -13.97 -12.00 -3.77
C TYR A 178 -12.47 -12.32 -3.82
N HIS A 179 -11.84 -12.57 -2.68
CA HIS A 179 -10.40 -12.86 -2.64
C HIS A 179 -10.01 -14.18 -3.31
N ASN A 180 -10.95 -15.14 -3.40
CA ASN A 180 -10.75 -16.38 -4.15
C ASN A 180 -10.92 -16.17 -5.66
N ASN A 181 -11.87 -15.32 -6.07
CA ASN A 181 -12.23 -15.10 -7.46
C ASN A 181 -11.41 -14.00 -8.15
N ARG A 182 -10.77 -13.09 -7.39
CA ARG A 182 -10.02 -11.98 -7.96
C ARG A 182 -8.86 -12.46 -8.85
N ASN A 183 -8.60 -11.68 -9.89
CA ASN A 183 -7.51 -11.96 -10.81
C ASN A 183 -6.14 -11.81 -10.12
N ARG A 184 -5.36 -12.90 -10.08
CA ARG A 184 -4.06 -12.94 -9.40
C ARG A 184 -2.98 -12.11 -10.10
N THR A 185 -3.20 -11.71 -11.36
CA THR A 185 -2.30 -10.82 -12.10
C THR A 185 -2.49 -9.36 -11.73
N VAL A 186 -3.59 -9.01 -11.04
CA VAL A 186 -3.90 -7.65 -10.63
C VAL A 186 -3.49 -7.43 -9.18
N THR A 187 -2.76 -6.34 -8.94
CA THR A 187 -2.35 -5.93 -7.60
C THR A 187 -3.32 -4.91 -7.05
N GLU A 188 -4.00 -5.25 -5.96
CA GLU A 188 -4.87 -4.36 -5.21
C GLU A 188 -4.15 -3.81 -3.97
N THR A 189 -4.23 -2.49 -3.77
CA THR A 189 -3.69 -1.82 -2.60
C THR A 189 -4.70 -0.83 -2.06
N ILE A 190 -5.15 -1.04 -0.82
CA ILE A 190 -5.98 -0.09 -0.11
C ILE A 190 -5.07 0.94 0.56
N ILE A 191 -5.32 2.21 0.27
CA ILE A 191 -4.62 3.36 0.84
C ILE A 191 -5.61 4.02 1.79
N THR A 192 -5.31 4.05 3.09
CA THR A 192 -6.14 4.74 4.07
C THR A 192 -5.48 6.05 4.47
N SER A 193 -6.16 7.15 4.23
CA SER A 193 -5.78 8.50 4.65
C SER A 193 -6.61 8.92 5.86
N SER A 194 -6.00 9.63 6.80
CA SER A 194 -6.72 10.30 7.88
C SER A 194 -6.89 11.76 7.52
N GLU A 195 -8.11 12.14 7.17
CA GLU A 195 -8.44 13.51 6.77
C GLU A 195 -9.33 14.15 7.84
N LYS A 196 -9.30 15.48 7.92
CA LYS A 196 -10.33 16.20 8.68
C LYS A 196 -11.65 16.00 7.95
N GLN A 197 -12.73 15.80 8.72
CA GLN A 197 -14.06 15.62 8.17
C GLN A 197 -14.40 16.79 7.24
N ASN A 198 -14.52 16.49 5.95
CA ASN A 198 -14.92 17.45 4.92
C ASN A 198 -16.42 17.27 4.63
N THR A 199 -17.18 18.33 4.86
CA THR A 199 -18.63 18.46 4.62
C THR A 199 -18.94 19.57 3.62
N GLU A 200 -17.96 20.10 2.88
CA GLU A 200 -18.13 21.16 1.89
C GLU A 200 -19.26 20.84 0.90
N LEU A 201 -19.28 19.61 0.38
CA LEU A 201 -20.32 19.18 -0.57
C LEU A 201 -21.72 19.11 0.09
N GLN A 202 -21.79 18.71 1.36
CA GLN A 202 -23.06 18.72 2.11
C GLN A 202 -23.53 20.14 2.38
N ILE A 203 -22.60 21.04 2.72
CA ILE A 203 -22.87 22.48 2.91
C ILE A 203 -23.35 23.10 1.60
N GLU A 204 -22.72 22.77 0.47
CA GLU A 204 -23.11 23.25 -0.86
C GLU A 204 -24.50 22.74 -1.26
N ASN A 205 -24.80 21.46 -1.03
CA ASN A 205 -26.12 20.90 -1.27
C ASN A 205 -27.19 21.59 -0.40
N LEU A 206 -26.90 21.84 0.89
CA LEU A 206 -27.81 22.60 1.76
C LEU A 206 -28.00 24.05 1.26
N ARG A 207 -26.96 24.70 0.73
CA ARG A 207 -27.08 26.03 0.09
C ARG A 207 -27.94 25.97 -1.18
N ALA A 208 -27.83 24.92 -1.98
CA ALA A 208 -28.65 24.74 -3.16
C ALA A 208 -30.13 24.48 -2.79
N MET A 209 -30.39 23.67 -1.75
CA MET A 209 -31.74 23.41 -1.23
C MET A 209 -32.39 24.66 -0.64
N GLU A 210 -31.63 25.48 0.09
CA GLU A 210 -32.10 26.77 0.62
C GLU A 210 -32.59 27.69 -0.52
N LYS A 211 -31.82 27.77 -1.62
CA LYS A 211 -32.13 28.63 -2.78
C LYS A 211 -33.30 28.14 -3.62
N THR A 212 -33.65 26.86 -3.55
CA THR A 212 -34.69 26.24 -4.37
C THR A 212 -36.02 26.06 -3.63
N THR A 213 -36.04 26.33 -2.33
CA THR A 213 -37.23 26.16 -1.49
C THR A 213 -37.88 27.52 -1.21
N ASP A 214 -39.17 27.68 -1.53
CA ASP A 214 -39.91 28.94 -1.30
C ASP A 214 -40.56 29.04 0.10
N ASN A 215 -40.55 27.96 0.88
CA ASN A 215 -41.17 27.92 2.21
C ASN A 215 -40.19 28.36 3.30
N GLU A 216 -40.49 29.49 3.96
CA GLU A 216 -39.67 30.09 5.02
C GLU A 216 -39.36 29.12 6.18
N GLY A 217 -40.33 28.32 6.62
CA GLY A 217 -40.11 27.37 7.72
C GLY A 217 -39.14 26.23 7.35
N ILE A 218 -39.12 25.84 6.08
CA ILE A 218 -38.17 24.83 5.56
C ILE A 218 -36.79 25.48 5.36
N GLN A 219 -36.73 26.73 4.88
CA GLN A 219 -35.48 27.48 4.78
C GLN A 219 -34.82 27.65 6.15
N ASP A 220 -35.58 27.97 7.20
CA ASP A 220 -35.07 28.09 8.57
C ASP A 220 -34.49 26.77 9.10
N LEU A 221 -35.15 25.64 8.80
CA LEU A 221 -34.66 24.31 9.16
C LEU A 221 -33.36 23.96 8.42
N ILE A 222 -33.31 24.20 7.11
CA ILE A 222 -32.10 24.00 6.29
C ILE A 222 -30.96 24.88 6.82
N ASN A 223 -31.26 26.11 7.21
CA ASN A 223 -30.29 27.04 7.79
C ASN A 223 -29.73 26.56 9.13
N LEU A 224 -30.60 26.06 10.01
CA LEU A 224 -30.17 25.49 11.29
C LEU A 224 -29.29 24.26 11.07
N GLN A 225 -29.67 23.38 10.13
CA GLN A 225 -28.90 22.20 9.79
C GLN A 225 -27.54 22.56 9.17
N ARG A 226 -27.50 23.53 8.25
CA ARG A 226 -26.25 24.04 7.66
C ARG A 226 -25.31 24.59 8.73
N ARG A 227 -25.81 25.45 9.62
CA ARG A 227 -24.99 26.00 10.72
C ARG A 227 -24.45 24.91 11.63
N TYR A 228 -25.26 23.89 11.92
CA TYR A 228 -24.80 22.74 12.71
C TYR A 228 -23.68 21.98 12.01
N VAL A 229 -23.83 21.70 10.71
CA VAL A 229 -22.78 21.04 9.90
C VAL A 229 -21.50 21.88 9.86
N GLU A 230 -21.60 23.17 9.53
CA GLU A 230 -20.46 24.09 9.45
C GLU A 230 -19.73 24.28 10.79
N GLN A 231 -20.46 24.34 11.92
CA GLN A 231 -19.86 24.68 13.22
C GLN A 231 -19.47 23.46 14.07
N ARG A 232 -20.15 22.33 13.90
CA ARG A 232 -20.01 21.16 14.80
C ARG A 232 -19.45 19.93 14.11
N ILE A 233 -19.50 19.86 12.78
CA ILE A 233 -19.11 18.66 12.02
C ILE A 233 -17.87 18.94 11.19
N GLU A 234 -17.86 20.03 10.41
CA GLU A 234 -16.72 20.41 9.55
C GLU A 234 -15.42 20.49 10.35
N GLY A 235 -14.44 19.66 9.98
CA GLY A 235 -13.12 19.62 10.60
C GLY A 235 -13.08 19.25 12.09
N ALA A 236 -14.21 18.94 12.72
CA ALA A 236 -14.31 18.66 14.15
C ALA A 236 -13.79 17.27 14.52
N ARG A 237 -13.89 16.31 13.59
CA ARG A 237 -13.41 14.93 13.78
C ARG A 237 -12.52 14.51 12.62
N THR A 238 -11.59 13.62 12.90
CA THR A 238 -10.80 12.94 11.87
C THR A 238 -11.61 11.80 11.29
N THR A 239 -11.76 11.79 9.97
CA THR A 239 -12.40 10.73 9.20
C THR A 239 -11.34 9.92 8.48
N PHE A 240 -11.58 8.61 8.36
CA PHE A 240 -10.74 7.74 7.55
C PHE A 240 -11.32 7.70 6.15
N VAL A 241 -10.49 8.02 5.17
CA VAL A 241 -10.85 7.95 3.77
C VAL A 241 -10.02 6.86 3.12
N GLN A 242 -10.70 5.93 2.43
CA GLN A 242 -10.06 4.77 1.84
C GLN A 242 -10.10 4.86 0.32
N TYR A 243 -8.97 4.58 -0.28
CA TYR A 243 -8.79 4.52 -1.73
C TYR A 243 -8.35 3.11 -2.10
N LEU A 244 -8.83 2.59 -3.23
CA LEU A 244 -8.33 1.36 -3.83
C LEU A 244 -7.49 1.70 -5.05
N LEU A 245 -6.23 1.26 -5.05
CA LEU A 245 -5.38 1.27 -6.24
C LEU A 245 -5.34 -0.15 -6.81
N MET A 246 -5.77 -0.30 -8.06
CA MET A 246 -5.64 -1.55 -8.84
C MET A 246 -4.59 -1.34 -9.92
N ILE A 247 -3.59 -2.24 -9.98
CA ILE A 247 -2.52 -2.23 -10.99
C ILE A 247 -2.55 -3.57 -11.74
N ALA A 248 -2.57 -3.53 -13.06
CA ALA A 248 -2.56 -4.71 -13.93
C ALA A 248 -1.49 -4.58 -15.03
N PRO A 249 -1.04 -5.70 -15.63
CA PRO A 249 -0.07 -5.67 -16.72
C PRO A 249 -0.64 -5.07 -18.03
N ASP A 250 -1.95 -5.13 -18.23
CA ASP A 250 -2.64 -4.63 -19.43
C ASP A 250 -4.07 -4.18 -19.11
N GLU A 251 -4.63 -3.35 -20.00
CA GLU A 251 -5.95 -2.71 -19.86
C GLU A 251 -7.08 -3.73 -19.76
N ARG A 252 -6.99 -4.86 -20.48
CA ARG A 252 -7.99 -5.92 -20.44
C ARG A 252 -8.01 -6.63 -19.08
N ASN A 253 -6.86 -7.04 -18.56
CA ASN A 253 -6.78 -7.62 -17.22
C ASN A 253 -7.26 -6.67 -16.13
N LEU A 254 -7.06 -5.35 -16.31
CA LEU A 254 -7.58 -4.34 -15.41
C LEU A 254 -9.11 -4.26 -15.50
N GLU A 255 -9.69 -4.22 -16.70
CA GLU A 255 -11.14 -4.21 -16.91
C GLU A 255 -11.82 -5.44 -16.31
N ASP A 256 -11.31 -6.65 -16.57
CA ASP A 256 -11.85 -7.90 -16.02
C ASP A 256 -11.87 -7.88 -14.47
N ALA A 257 -10.81 -7.34 -13.85
CA ALA A 257 -10.73 -7.22 -12.41
C ALA A 257 -11.65 -6.13 -11.84
N ILE A 258 -11.87 -5.05 -12.58
CA ILE A 258 -12.83 -4.00 -12.23
C ILE A 258 -14.25 -4.53 -12.27
N GLU A 259 -14.62 -5.30 -13.30
CA GLU A 259 -15.93 -5.95 -13.39
C GLU A 259 -16.16 -6.90 -12.20
N THR A 260 -15.15 -7.70 -11.86
CA THR A 260 -15.20 -8.60 -10.69
C THR A 260 -15.40 -7.82 -9.38
N LEU A 261 -14.72 -6.68 -9.24
CA LEU A 261 -14.87 -5.79 -8.09
C LEU A 261 -16.30 -5.25 -8.01
N PHE A 262 -16.84 -4.68 -9.09
CA PHE A 262 -18.20 -4.12 -9.10
C PHE A 262 -19.26 -5.18 -8.83
N ALA A 263 -19.15 -6.38 -9.42
CA ALA A 263 -20.05 -7.49 -9.12
C ALA A 263 -20.02 -7.87 -7.62
N SER A 264 -18.83 -7.87 -7.02
CA SER A 264 -18.69 -8.19 -5.59
C SER A 264 -19.20 -7.06 -4.68
N VAL A 265 -19.16 -5.81 -5.14
CA VAL A 265 -19.77 -4.66 -4.44
C VAL A 265 -21.28 -4.80 -4.42
N GLU A 266 -21.91 -5.23 -5.52
CA GLU A 266 -23.35 -5.51 -5.57
C GLU A 266 -23.76 -6.64 -4.62
N GLU A 267 -22.92 -7.68 -4.47
CA GLU A 267 -23.10 -8.73 -3.46
C GLU A 267 -22.85 -8.24 -2.02
N GLY A 268 -22.25 -7.06 -1.87
CA GLY A 268 -22.13 -6.36 -0.63
C GLY A 268 -20.76 -6.41 0.03
N LEU A 269 -19.68 -6.49 -0.76
CA LEU A 269 -18.29 -6.37 -0.31
C LEU A 269 -17.99 -5.00 0.34
N TYR A 270 -18.40 -3.94 -0.35
CA TYR A 270 -18.27 -2.54 0.08
C TYR A 270 -19.66 -1.88 0.05
N TYR A 271 -19.81 -0.72 0.71
CA TYR A 271 -21.04 0.05 0.61
C TYR A 271 -21.13 0.73 -0.75
N ASN A 272 -20.02 1.33 -1.19
CA ASN A 272 -19.91 1.97 -2.48
C ASN A 272 -18.46 1.94 -2.96
N VAL A 273 -18.29 1.83 -4.27
CA VAL A 273 -17.00 1.99 -4.96
C VAL A 273 -17.21 2.88 -6.16
N SER A 274 -16.44 3.96 -6.26
CA SER A 274 -16.52 4.87 -7.40
C SER A 274 -15.15 5.12 -8.02
N ALA A 275 -15.09 5.05 -9.36
CA ALA A 275 -13.84 5.32 -10.08
C ALA A 275 -13.49 6.81 -10.00
N MET A 276 -12.24 7.11 -9.68
CA MET A 276 -11.77 8.49 -9.59
C MET A 276 -11.67 9.12 -10.99
N THR A 277 -11.98 10.41 -11.07
CA THR A 277 -11.75 11.17 -12.31
C THR A 277 -10.27 11.47 -12.51
N LYS A 278 -9.89 11.93 -13.71
CA LYS A 278 -8.51 12.36 -13.98
C LYS A 278 -8.02 13.40 -12.96
N GLN A 279 -8.82 14.41 -12.68
CA GLN A 279 -8.43 15.52 -11.79
C GLN A 279 -8.19 15.01 -10.36
N GLU A 280 -9.08 14.15 -9.87
CA GLU A 280 -8.95 13.53 -8.54
C GLU A 280 -7.73 12.61 -8.46
N THR A 281 -7.50 11.81 -9.50
CA THR A 281 -6.36 10.89 -9.59
C THR A 281 -5.04 11.67 -9.59
N ASP A 282 -4.93 12.73 -10.40
CA ASP A 282 -3.73 13.57 -10.47
C ASP A 282 -3.47 14.26 -9.11
N ARG A 283 -4.51 14.77 -8.46
CA ARG A 283 -4.42 15.36 -7.11
C ARG A 283 -3.92 14.35 -6.09
N LEU A 284 -4.55 13.19 -6.01
CA LEU A 284 -4.17 12.16 -5.03
C LEU A 284 -2.74 11.65 -5.26
N LEU A 285 -2.34 11.44 -6.53
CA LEU A 285 -0.96 11.06 -6.86
C LEU A 285 0.05 12.13 -6.45
N SER A 286 -0.31 13.40 -6.55
CA SER A 286 0.53 14.51 -6.08
C SER A 286 0.70 14.54 -4.56
N GLU A 287 -0.38 14.26 -3.82
CA GLU A 287 -0.43 14.28 -2.36
C GLU A 287 0.32 13.08 -1.77
N ILE A 288 0.11 11.87 -2.31
CA ILE A 288 0.74 10.64 -1.84
C ILE A 288 2.25 10.63 -2.09
N LYS A 289 2.71 11.21 -3.21
CA LYS A 289 4.13 11.16 -3.61
C LYS A 289 4.91 12.44 -3.31
N GLY A 290 4.28 13.47 -2.74
CA GLY A 290 4.93 14.73 -2.41
C GLY A 290 5.47 15.46 -3.66
N PHE A 291 4.71 15.47 -4.75
CA PHE A 291 5.10 16.20 -5.95
C PHE A 291 5.11 17.71 -5.70
N ARG A 292 6.32 18.28 -5.70
CA ARG A 292 6.61 19.65 -6.13
C ARG A 292 7.63 19.60 -7.25
#